data_AF-A0A3M1TH67-F1
#
_entry.id   AF-A0A3M1TH67-F1
#
_cell.length_a   1.000
_cell.length_b   1.000
_cell.length_c   1.000
_cell.angle_alpha   90.00
_cell.angle_beta   90.00
_cell.angle_gamma   90.00
#
_symmetry.space_group_name_H-M   'P 1'
#
loop_
_entity.id
_entity.type
_entity.pdbx_description
1 polymer ?
#
loop_
_entity_poly.entity_id
_entity_poly.type
_entity_poly.pdbx_seq_one_letter_code
_entity_poly.pdbx_strand_id
1 'polypeptide(L)'
;MRLARPLPPLERGRGRRGLCGPALHLRQLLALLPRPRGPYPLRLPHARGPPRSHHQGAVSRPRAAASVALLRPPPRRRGAAGTDRPDGGARSRPRPLVRGRERTLVQGVARARALCSSRAAAFPRARSGPLRPRRATQAHPAPLRAGRLEREGHRAVARGAGAAHVRLIGNKTKLLGSIQRFLEARGVHGGTFFDVFAGTGSVGRHFRRLGYRVRANDLLWSSYVRQLVYVGCARVPDFSGLLELPQVRRRLAGRRGRAEREALGTAPPGQEDLYAAVAALALARPRRGLIWRQYAEGGPAGRLYFSDENGRRIDGAHEELLAWRRDGRVGQDGFWVLLASLLEAADRVANISGTYGAFLKRLQESAREPLRLRPPLLDLRSPAGRVYRGDANALVRRVSADVLYLDPPYNQRQYAKNYHVPEVLAELHTATDLRAYEAEIYGKTGLRRFEDRRSEYCRRGGRRGGPSPCEKAFRDLVRAARAEHIVVSYSEEGILDREAIGAALAEAAGLPAFDFERDHRVISHRRFRSDRNRNGRVYRVLEGRAPDEVGEWLFYVRKPRSRRRASA
;
A
#
# COMPACT_ATOMS: atom_id res chain seq x y z
N MET A 1 7.66 9.70 -37.16
CA MET A 1 6.73 8.55 -37.10
C MET A 1 5.32 9.10 -36.95
N ARG A 2 4.37 8.77 -37.83
CA ARG A 2 3.03 9.42 -37.86
C ARG A 2 2.12 8.86 -36.75
N LEU A 3 1.25 9.74 -36.22
CA LEU A 3 0.31 9.43 -35.14
C LEU A 3 -1.00 8.86 -35.67
N ALA A 4 -1.59 7.90 -34.96
CA ALA A 4 -2.98 7.49 -35.17
C ALA A 4 -3.92 8.42 -34.36
N ARG A 5 -5.02 8.87 -34.98
CA ARG A 5 -6.12 9.58 -34.30
C ARG A 5 -7.12 8.56 -33.73
N PRO A 6 -7.80 8.85 -32.60
CA PRO A 6 -8.92 8.05 -32.14
C PRO A 6 -10.15 8.23 -33.06
N LEU A 7 -10.96 7.18 -33.18
CA LEU A 7 -12.23 7.19 -33.90
C LEU A 7 -13.38 7.73 -33.03
N PRO A 8 -14.41 8.38 -33.62
CA PRO A 8 -15.63 8.78 -32.92
C PRO A 8 -16.56 7.58 -32.65
N PRO A 9 -17.55 7.71 -31.74
CA PRO A 9 -18.51 6.65 -31.43
C PRO A 9 -19.53 6.42 -32.56
N LEU A 10 -20.03 5.18 -32.68
CA LEU A 10 -21.11 4.80 -33.59
C LEU A 10 -22.49 5.13 -33.02
N GLU A 11 -23.35 5.72 -33.86
CA GLU A 11 -24.75 5.98 -33.52
C GLU A 11 -25.66 4.74 -33.68
N ARG A 12 -26.86 4.80 -33.09
CA ARG A 12 -27.84 3.69 -33.07
C ARG A 12 -28.83 3.78 -34.22
N GLY A 13 -28.51 3.19 -35.36
CA GLY A 13 -29.49 2.94 -36.43
C GLY A 13 -30.51 1.85 -36.06
N ARG A 14 -31.81 2.12 -36.28
CA ARG A 14 -32.88 1.09 -36.26
C ARG A 14 -33.06 0.53 -37.68
N GLY A 15 -33.07 -0.79 -37.84
CA GLY A 15 -33.41 -1.42 -39.12
C GLY A 15 -33.53 -2.95 -39.02
N ARG A 16 -34.63 -3.52 -39.52
CA ARG A 16 -34.84 -4.97 -39.60
C ARG A 16 -34.39 -5.51 -40.96
N ARG A 17 -33.69 -6.65 -40.97
CA ARG A 17 -34.06 -7.91 -41.67
C ARG A 17 -32.97 -8.95 -41.40
N GLY A 18 -33.37 -10.22 -41.27
CA GLY A 18 -32.45 -11.33 -41.01
C GLY A 18 -32.15 -12.13 -42.28
N LEU A 19 -30.93 -12.66 -42.36
CA LEU A 19 -30.54 -13.73 -43.28
C LEU A 19 -29.59 -14.67 -42.54
N CYS A 20 -29.85 -15.97 -42.60
CA CYS A 20 -28.90 -16.99 -42.16
C CYS A 20 -28.00 -17.37 -43.35
N GLY A 21 -26.69 -17.49 -43.10
CA GLY A 21 -25.70 -17.93 -44.09
C GLY A 21 -24.57 -18.70 -43.40
N PRO A 22 -23.88 -19.63 -44.09
CA PRO A 22 -22.98 -20.59 -43.47
C PRO A 22 -21.63 -19.96 -43.04
N ALA A 23 -20.99 -20.60 -42.05
CA ALA A 23 -19.68 -20.18 -41.56
C ALA A 23 -18.56 -20.50 -42.57
N LEU A 24 -17.81 -19.47 -42.99
CA LEU A 24 -16.65 -19.62 -43.87
C LEU A 24 -15.45 -20.21 -43.11
N HIS A 25 -14.73 -21.13 -43.74
CA HIS A 25 -13.65 -21.88 -43.09
C HIS A 25 -12.35 -21.06 -43.07
N LEU A 26 -11.54 -21.20 -42.00
CA LEU A 26 -10.37 -20.36 -41.70
C LEU A 26 -9.34 -20.22 -42.85
N ARG A 27 -9.28 -21.19 -43.77
CA ARG A 27 -8.38 -21.14 -44.95
C ARG A 27 -8.80 -20.10 -46.00
N GLN A 28 -10.07 -19.75 -46.12
CA GLN A 28 -10.54 -18.74 -47.09
C GLN A 28 -10.20 -17.31 -46.65
N LEU A 29 -10.23 -17.03 -45.33
CA LEU A 29 -9.85 -15.73 -44.77
C LEU A 29 -8.37 -15.37 -45.01
N LEU A 30 -7.48 -16.36 -45.09
CA LEU A 30 -6.05 -16.15 -45.32
C LEU A 30 -5.71 -15.73 -46.77
N ALA A 31 -6.62 -15.93 -47.73
CA ALA A 31 -6.42 -15.52 -49.12
C ALA A 31 -6.59 -14.01 -49.35
N LEU A 32 -7.18 -13.29 -48.40
CA LEU A 32 -7.48 -11.85 -48.49
C LEU A 32 -6.37 -10.95 -47.92
N LEU A 33 -5.25 -11.51 -47.46
CA LEU A 33 -4.13 -10.75 -46.91
C LEU A 33 -3.14 -10.34 -48.02
N PRO A 34 -2.82 -9.04 -48.19
CA PRO A 34 -1.93 -8.59 -49.25
C PRO A 34 -0.48 -9.05 -49.00
N ARG A 35 0.14 -9.66 -50.01
CA ARG A 35 1.57 -10.03 -49.97
C ARG A 35 2.46 -8.79 -50.08
N PRO A 36 3.51 -8.64 -49.25
CA PRO A 36 4.47 -7.55 -49.38
C PRO A 36 5.31 -7.68 -50.67
N ARG A 37 5.59 -6.55 -51.33
CA ARG A 37 6.54 -6.42 -52.45
C ARG A 37 7.71 -5.53 -52.02
N GLY A 38 8.92 -5.82 -52.49
CA GLY A 38 10.10 -4.96 -52.35
C GLY A 38 11.30 -5.62 -51.65
N PRO A 39 12.48 -5.70 -52.30
CA PRO A 39 13.68 -6.31 -51.70
C PRO A 39 14.59 -5.29 -51.00
N TYR A 40 15.02 -5.58 -49.77
CA TYR A 40 16.18 -4.95 -49.14
C TYR A 40 16.97 -6.01 -48.32
N PRO A 41 18.31 -6.06 -48.43
CA PRO A 41 19.12 -7.10 -47.80
C PRO A 41 19.32 -6.85 -46.30
N LEU A 42 18.74 -7.70 -45.46
CA LEU A 42 18.97 -7.70 -44.01
C LEU A 42 20.37 -8.24 -43.67
N ARG A 43 21.37 -7.36 -43.59
CA ARG A 43 22.65 -7.68 -42.93
C ARG A 43 22.40 -7.93 -41.43
N LEU A 44 22.60 -9.17 -40.99
CA LEU A 44 22.62 -9.53 -39.57
C LEU A 44 23.86 -8.92 -38.89
N PRO A 45 23.72 -8.16 -37.79
CA PRO A 45 24.87 -7.67 -37.03
C PRO A 45 25.45 -8.81 -36.16
N HIS A 46 26.73 -9.15 -36.37
CA HIS A 46 27.43 -10.09 -35.50
C HIS A 46 27.47 -9.60 -34.04
N ALA A 47 27.32 -10.54 -33.10
CA ALA A 47 27.50 -10.29 -31.68
C ALA A 47 28.95 -9.88 -31.38
N ARG A 48 29.15 -8.63 -30.93
CA ARG A 48 30.44 -8.16 -30.42
C ARG A 48 30.59 -8.58 -28.95
N GLY A 49 31.64 -9.34 -28.65
CA GLY A 49 32.02 -9.66 -27.28
C GLY A 49 32.54 -8.44 -26.50
N PRO A 50 32.71 -8.56 -25.17
CA PRO A 50 33.20 -7.46 -24.33
C PRO A 50 34.69 -7.14 -24.64
N PRO A 51 35.10 -5.87 -24.56
CA PRO A 51 36.48 -5.48 -24.79
C PRO A 51 37.42 -5.95 -23.67
N ARG A 52 38.65 -6.33 -24.04
CA ARG A 52 39.75 -6.57 -23.09
C ARG A 52 40.50 -5.27 -22.80
N SER A 53 40.78 -5.00 -21.54
CA SER A 53 41.78 -4.01 -21.12
C SER A 53 43.18 -4.64 -21.09
N HIS A 54 44.17 -3.98 -21.69
CA HIS A 54 45.57 -4.36 -21.53
C HIS A 54 46.14 -3.79 -20.22
N HIS A 55 46.84 -4.62 -19.45
CA HIS A 55 48.16 -4.33 -18.87
C HIS A 55 48.88 -5.66 -18.59
N GLN A 56 50.19 -5.62 -18.33
CA GLN A 56 51.11 -6.75 -18.49
C GLN A 56 51.59 -7.34 -17.15
N GLY A 57 52.07 -8.59 -17.19
CA GLY A 57 52.80 -9.27 -16.11
C GLY A 57 51.94 -10.25 -15.28
N ALA A 58 52.35 -11.52 -15.08
CA ALA A 58 53.47 -12.24 -15.68
C ALA A 58 53.20 -13.77 -15.74
N VAL A 59 54.10 -14.46 -16.46
CA VAL A 59 54.41 -15.92 -16.52
C VAL A 59 54.03 -16.66 -15.20
N SER A 60 53.38 -17.83 -15.19
CA SER A 60 53.76 -19.09 -15.88
C SER A 60 52.61 -20.05 -16.30
N ARG A 61 52.99 -21.14 -16.99
CA ARG A 61 52.21 -22.31 -17.47
C ARG A 61 52.90 -23.61 -16.90
N PRO A 62 52.48 -24.88 -17.15
CA PRO A 62 51.45 -25.42 -18.08
C PRO A 62 50.54 -26.59 -17.59
N ARG A 63 49.52 -26.93 -18.42
CA ARG A 63 48.85 -28.27 -18.57
C ARG A 63 48.08 -28.82 -17.34
N ALA A 64 47.18 -29.81 -17.46
CA ALA A 64 46.67 -30.56 -18.62
C ALA A 64 45.11 -30.54 -18.67
N ALA A 65 44.48 -31.31 -19.57
CA ALA A 65 43.02 -31.39 -19.75
C ALA A 65 42.49 -32.81 -19.55
N ALA A 66 41.23 -32.95 -19.11
CA ALA A 66 40.31 -34.01 -19.57
C ALA A 66 38.85 -33.83 -19.05
N SER A 67 37.92 -34.12 -19.96
CA SER A 67 36.55 -34.69 -19.86
C SER A 67 35.80 -34.82 -18.52
N VAL A 68 34.48 -34.58 -18.60
CA VAL A 68 33.46 -34.85 -17.56
C VAL A 68 32.90 -36.28 -17.71
N ALA A 69 32.68 -36.97 -16.60
CA ALA A 69 31.81 -38.15 -16.51
C ALA A 69 31.03 -38.17 -15.17
N LEU A 70 29.82 -38.74 -15.18
CA LEU A 70 28.92 -38.88 -14.02
C LEU A 70 29.24 -40.15 -13.21
N LEU A 71 29.01 -40.15 -11.89
CA LEU A 71 28.65 -41.37 -11.15
C LEU A 71 27.92 -41.09 -9.81
N ARG A 72 27.47 -42.16 -9.15
CA ARG A 72 26.43 -42.21 -8.10
C ARG A 72 27.02 -42.30 -6.68
N PRO A 73 26.30 -41.92 -5.61
CA PRO A 73 26.77 -42.07 -4.23
C PRO A 73 26.79 -43.55 -3.76
N PRO A 74 27.72 -43.95 -2.86
CA PRO A 74 27.86 -45.32 -2.36
C PRO A 74 26.90 -45.66 -1.18
N PRO A 75 26.76 -46.97 -0.81
CA PRO A 75 25.68 -47.46 0.05
C PRO A 75 26.03 -47.66 1.55
N ARG A 76 25.01 -48.05 2.33
CA ARG A 76 25.09 -48.42 3.75
C ARG A 76 25.90 -49.72 3.98
N ARG A 77 26.49 -49.86 5.18
CA ARG A 77 26.93 -51.16 5.74
C ARG A 77 26.02 -51.60 6.91
N ARG A 78 25.95 -52.91 7.14
CA ARG A 78 25.40 -53.59 8.34
C ARG A 78 26.56 -54.05 9.24
N GLY A 79 26.25 -54.37 10.49
CA GLY A 79 27.08 -55.19 11.40
C GLY A 79 26.19 -55.80 12.49
N ALA A 80 26.45 -57.05 12.91
CA ALA A 80 25.67 -57.79 13.91
C ALA A 80 26.47 -58.99 14.47
N ALA A 81 26.16 -59.41 15.72
CA ALA A 81 26.84 -60.42 16.55
C ALA A 81 28.31 -60.08 16.92
N GLY A 82 28.87 -60.46 18.08
CA GLY A 82 28.37 -61.14 19.31
C GLY A 82 29.48 -61.05 20.40
N THR A 83 29.39 -61.57 21.62
CA THR A 83 28.36 -62.35 22.38
C THR A 83 28.16 -61.68 23.78
N ASP A 84 27.98 -62.23 25.01
CA ASP A 84 27.86 -63.60 25.57
C ASP A 84 27.05 -63.66 26.91
N ARG A 85 27.43 -64.51 27.89
CA ARG A 85 26.72 -64.92 29.14
C ARG A 85 27.69 -65.13 30.35
N PRO A 86 27.28 -65.52 31.59
CA PRO A 86 25.93 -65.71 32.21
C PRO A 86 25.75 -65.01 33.61
N ASP A 87 24.79 -65.51 34.41
CA ASP A 87 24.59 -65.41 35.90
C ASP A 87 24.08 -64.09 36.55
N GLY A 88 23.26 -64.12 37.63
CA GLY A 88 22.53 -65.25 38.25
C GLY A 88 21.73 -64.91 39.54
N GLY A 89 20.39 -65.12 39.55
CA GLY A 89 19.50 -65.10 40.74
C GLY A 89 19.23 -63.73 41.42
N ALA A 90 18.38 -63.59 42.46
CA ALA A 90 17.13 -64.29 42.82
C ALA A 90 16.35 -63.54 43.96
N ARG A 91 14.99 -63.51 43.92
CA ARG A 91 14.04 -63.00 44.98
C ARG A 91 14.09 -61.45 45.19
N SER A 92 13.08 -60.73 45.73
CA SER A 92 11.73 -61.02 46.28
C SER A 92 10.72 -59.85 46.00
N ARG A 93 9.42 -60.05 46.34
CA ARG A 93 8.32 -59.04 46.38
C ARG A 93 8.05 -58.62 47.87
N PRO A 94 7.04 -57.80 48.32
CA PRO A 94 5.87 -57.21 47.60
C PRO A 94 5.29 -55.82 48.01
N ARG A 95 4.70 -55.11 47.02
CA ARG A 95 3.45 -54.29 47.11
C ARG A 95 3.44 -53.09 48.13
N PRO A 96 2.29 -52.56 48.65
CA PRO A 96 1.74 -51.30 48.09
C PRO A 96 1.17 -50.28 49.11
N LEU A 97 0.60 -49.15 48.64
CA LEU A 97 -0.67 -48.63 49.19
C LEU A 97 -1.38 -47.63 48.26
N VAL A 98 -2.68 -47.87 48.01
CA VAL A 98 -3.65 -46.96 47.37
C VAL A 98 -5.06 -47.31 47.88
N ARG A 99 -5.81 -46.32 48.41
CA ARG A 99 -7.30 -46.20 48.59
C ARG A 99 -7.59 -45.01 49.53
N GLY A 100 -8.78 -44.42 49.60
CA GLY A 100 -10.04 -44.56 48.85
C GLY A 100 -10.96 -43.36 49.21
N ARG A 101 -11.70 -42.73 48.28
CA ARG A 101 -13.05 -43.09 47.78
C ARG A 101 -14.23 -42.81 48.74
N GLU A 102 -15.14 -41.93 48.27
CA GLU A 102 -16.61 -41.97 48.50
C GLU A 102 -17.09 -41.69 49.97
N ARG A 103 -18.31 -41.19 50.30
CA ARG A 103 -19.52 -40.74 49.56
C ARG A 103 -20.45 -39.94 50.51
N THR A 104 -21.42 -39.15 49.96
CA THR A 104 -22.73 -38.75 50.58
C THR A 104 -22.74 -37.93 51.90
N LEU A 105 -23.77 -37.18 52.33
CA LEU A 105 -24.93 -36.45 51.74
C LEU A 105 -25.55 -35.53 52.86
N VAL A 106 -26.73 -34.93 52.65
CA VAL A 106 -27.71 -34.38 53.65
C VAL A 106 -27.66 -32.87 54.00
N GLN A 107 -28.57 -32.14 53.34
CA GLN A 107 -29.48 -31.05 53.81
C GLN A 107 -28.99 -29.67 54.33
N GLY A 108 -29.77 -28.63 53.98
CA GLY A 108 -29.59 -27.23 54.38
C GLY A 108 -30.58 -26.24 53.70
N VAL A 109 -31.83 -26.23 54.18
CA VAL A 109 -32.87 -25.14 54.21
C VAL A 109 -32.45 -23.74 53.67
N ALA A 110 -33.22 -22.95 52.89
CA ALA A 110 -34.49 -23.12 52.16
C ALA A 110 -34.78 -21.95 51.15
N ARG A 111 -35.81 -22.19 50.31
CA ARG A 111 -36.90 -21.30 49.80
C ARG A 111 -37.05 -19.88 50.42
N ALA A 112 -37.64 -18.86 49.77
CA ALA A 112 -38.19 -18.71 48.40
C ALA A 112 -38.60 -17.24 48.03
N ARG A 113 -38.87 -17.02 46.73
CA ARG A 113 -39.87 -16.09 46.09
C ARG A 113 -40.01 -14.62 46.57
N ALA A 114 -39.67 -13.73 45.62
CA ALA A 114 -40.52 -12.67 45.00
C ALA A 114 -41.32 -11.64 45.85
N LEU A 115 -41.30 -10.38 45.42
CA LEU A 115 -42.49 -9.68 44.88
C LEU A 115 -42.15 -8.34 44.18
N CYS A 116 -43.14 -7.73 43.52
CA CYS A 116 -43.02 -6.44 42.82
C CYS A 116 -43.53 -5.26 43.66
N SER A 117 -42.93 -4.08 43.46
CA SER A 117 -43.60 -2.76 43.50
C SER A 117 -42.74 -1.78 42.66
N SER A 118 -43.33 -0.99 41.75
CA SER A 118 -43.79 0.41 41.95
C SER A 118 -42.64 1.37 42.33
N ARG A 119 -42.46 2.56 41.73
CA ARG A 119 -43.46 3.45 41.11
C ARG A 119 -42.82 4.46 40.13
N ALA A 120 -43.59 4.80 39.09
CA ALA A 120 -43.84 6.16 38.56
C ALA A 120 -42.71 7.00 37.90
N ALA A 121 -43.14 8.05 37.18
CA ALA A 121 -42.32 8.93 36.35
C ALA A 121 -42.61 10.41 36.65
N ALA A 122 -41.68 11.32 36.28
CA ALA A 122 -41.97 12.74 36.05
C ALA A 122 -40.93 13.41 35.14
N PHE A 123 -41.39 14.22 34.20
CA PHE A 123 -40.63 15.32 33.57
C PHE A 123 -40.95 16.62 34.33
N PRO A 124 -40.00 17.58 34.37
CA PRO A 124 -40.29 18.90 33.77
C PRO A 124 -39.16 19.29 32.79
N ARG A 125 -39.47 19.69 31.54
CA ARG A 125 -40.01 20.98 31.07
C ARG A 125 -39.05 22.17 31.27
N ALA A 126 -38.74 22.83 30.15
CA ALA A 126 -37.89 24.02 30.08
C ALA A 126 -38.61 25.30 30.52
N ARG A 127 -37.84 26.37 30.76
CA ARG A 127 -38.32 27.77 30.79
C ARG A 127 -37.41 28.64 29.94
N SER A 128 -38.02 29.58 29.22
CA SER A 128 -37.35 30.63 28.44
C SER A 128 -37.20 31.91 29.28
N GLY A 129 -36.19 32.71 28.95
CA GLY A 129 -35.91 34.03 29.56
C GLY A 129 -35.21 34.94 28.54
N PRO A 130 -35.37 36.27 28.59
CA PRO A 130 -35.23 37.13 27.41
C PRO A 130 -33.82 37.68 27.16
N LEU A 131 -33.55 37.95 25.88
CA LEU A 131 -32.43 38.77 25.40
C LEU A 131 -32.71 40.27 25.63
N ARG A 132 -31.68 41.03 26.01
CA ARG A 132 -31.56 42.46 25.72
C ARG A 132 -30.12 42.81 25.30
N PRO A 133 -29.91 43.64 24.26
CA PRO A 133 -28.57 44.01 23.79
C PRO A 133 -28.08 45.32 24.42
N ARG A 134 -26.75 45.55 24.44
CA ARG A 134 -26.19 46.90 24.32
C ARG A 134 -24.70 46.94 23.97
N ARG A 135 -24.39 47.79 22.97
CA ARG A 135 -23.16 48.57 22.70
C ARG A 135 -21.81 47.84 22.64
N ALA A 136 -21.15 48.03 21.50
CA ALA A 136 -19.70 47.91 21.39
C ALA A 136 -19.02 49.15 22.00
N THR A 137 -17.81 48.96 22.52
CA THR A 137 -16.80 50.00 22.76
C THR A 137 -15.50 49.55 22.12
N GLN A 138 -14.81 50.46 21.42
CA GLN A 138 -13.48 50.19 20.88
C GLN A 138 -12.44 50.38 21.99
N ALA A 139 -11.49 49.45 22.09
CA ALA A 139 -10.33 49.57 22.97
C ALA A 139 -9.10 48.96 22.27
N HIS A 140 -8.04 49.73 22.12
CA HIS A 140 -6.75 49.22 21.64
C HIS A 140 -6.04 48.47 22.78
N PRO A 141 -5.59 47.22 22.57
CA PRO A 141 -4.73 46.54 23.54
C PRO A 141 -3.26 46.99 23.40
N ALA A 142 -2.63 47.24 24.55
CA ALA A 142 -1.20 47.47 24.69
C ALA A 142 -0.39 46.17 24.43
N PRO A 143 0.95 46.22 24.19
CA PRO A 143 1.70 45.05 23.76
C PRO A 143 1.80 43.96 24.83
N LEU A 144 1.41 42.73 24.47
CA LEU A 144 1.44 41.57 25.36
C LEU A 144 2.87 41.05 25.57
N ARG A 145 3.30 40.98 26.84
CA ARG A 145 4.52 40.26 27.24
C ARG A 145 4.37 38.75 27.00
N ALA A 146 5.49 38.08 26.75
CA ALA A 146 5.51 36.62 26.58
C ALA A 146 5.04 35.90 27.85
N GLY A 147 3.98 35.09 27.72
CA GLY A 147 3.38 34.32 28.80
C GLY A 147 2.84 32.98 28.29
N ARG A 148 2.88 31.96 29.16
CA ARG A 148 2.48 30.56 28.95
C ARG A 148 1.40 30.32 27.88
N LEU A 149 1.74 29.50 26.87
CA LEU A 149 0.75 28.80 26.05
C LEU A 149 -0.01 27.78 26.91
N GLU A 150 -1.28 28.06 27.20
CA GLU A 150 -2.14 27.14 27.95
C GLU A 150 -2.63 25.96 27.10
N ARG A 151 -2.94 24.83 27.76
CA ARG A 151 -3.18 23.53 27.11
C ARG A 151 -4.65 23.28 26.81
N GLU A 152 -5.28 24.16 26.05
CA GLU A 152 -6.69 24.03 25.71
C GLU A 152 -6.96 23.00 24.59
N GLY A 153 -7.61 21.90 24.96
CA GLY A 153 -8.84 21.54 24.25
C GLY A 153 -8.74 20.95 22.84
N HIS A 154 -7.70 20.18 22.49
CA HIS A 154 -7.81 19.21 21.38
C HIS A 154 -8.83 18.10 21.72
N ARG A 155 -10.13 18.42 21.63
CA ARG A 155 -11.23 17.45 21.69
C ARG A 155 -10.95 16.36 20.65
N ALA A 156 -10.77 15.13 21.12
CA ALA A 156 -10.45 14.02 20.24
C ALA A 156 -11.57 13.84 19.21
N VAL A 157 -11.22 13.95 17.93
CA VAL A 157 -12.12 13.52 16.83
C VAL A 157 -12.52 12.08 17.13
N ALA A 158 -13.83 11.85 17.27
CA ALA A 158 -14.36 10.61 17.80
C ALA A 158 -13.84 9.41 17.01
N ARG A 159 -13.53 8.31 17.71
CA ARG A 159 -13.10 7.03 17.11
C ARG A 159 -14.29 6.29 16.48
N GLY A 160 -14.98 6.96 15.57
CA GLY A 160 -15.95 6.34 14.66
C GLY A 160 -15.27 5.39 13.67
N ALA A 161 -16.05 4.46 13.12
CA ALA A 161 -15.54 3.42 12.25
C ALA A 161 -14.99 3.95 10.90
N GLY A 162 -14.06 3.20 10.30
CA GLY A 162 -13.78 3.26 8.85
C GLY A 162 -12.36 3.64 8.42
N ALA A 163 -11.52 4.22 9.29
CA ALA A 163 -10.13 4.54 8.93
C ALA A 163 -9.25 3.27 8.87
N ALA A 164 -9.09 2.69 7.68
CA ALA A 164 -8.19 1.57 7.45
C ALA A 164 -6.71 1.99 7.60
N HIS A 165 -6.08 1.54 8.69
CA HIS A 165 -4.73 1.96 9.07
C HIS A 165 -3.65 1.12 8.36
N VAL A 166 -3.44 1.38 7.06
CA VAL A 166 -2.43 0.71 6.22
C VAL A 166 -1.01 0.92 6.75
N ARG A 167 -0.20 -0.14 6.79
CA ARG A 167 1.16 -0.18 7.35
C ARG A 167 2.24 0.29 6.37
N LEU A 168 2.16 1.55 5.93
CA LEU A 168 3.19 2.20 5.09
C LEU A 168 4.13 3.11 5.91
N ILE A 169 5.45 2.98 5.70
CA ILE A 169 6.46 3.91 6.24
C ILE A 169 6.23 5.30 5.64
N GLY A 170 6.31 6.33 6.49
CA GLY A 170 6.17 7.74 6.08
C GLY A 170 4.73 8.28 6.06
N ASN A 171 3.70 7.49 6.42
CA ASN A 171 2.30 7.91 6.25
C ASN A 171 1.95 9.26 6.96
N LYS A 172 1.76 10.31 6.17
CA LYS A 172 1.65 11.73 6.58
C LYS A 172 0.32 12.14 7.21
N THR A 173 -0.57 11.21 7.57
CA THR A 173 -1.88 11.52 8.20
C THR A 173 -1.78 12.45 9.43
N LYS A 174 -0.68 12.37 10.20
CA LYS A 174 -0.44 13.28 11.35
C LYS A 174 -0.07 14.72 10.96
N LEU A 175 0.45 14.93 9.75
CA LEU A 175 1.00 16.22 9.30
C LEU A 175 0.05 17.02 8.42
N LEU A 176 -1.08 16.44 7.99
CA LEU A 176 -2.03 17.04 7.03
C LEU A 176 -2.41 18.49 7.38
N GLY A 177 -2.83 18.73 8.63
CA GLY A 177 -3.20 20.07 9.10
C GLY A 177 -2.02 21.05 9.16
N SER A 178 -0.79 20.56 9.35
CA SER A 178 0.41 21.41 9.32
C SER A 178 0.84 21.75 7.89
N ILE A 179 0.78 20.78 6.96
CA ILE A 179 1.04 21.00 5.53
C ILE A 179 0.01 22.00 4.96
N GLN A 180 -1.26 21.85 5.36
CA GLN A 180 -2.34 22.79 5.02
C GLN A 180 -2.04 24.20 5.53
N ARG A 181 -1.85 24.40 6.84
CA ARG A 181 -1.56 25.73 7.41
C ARG A 181 -0.30 26.38 6.84
N PHE A 182 0.70 25.58 6.50
CA PHE A 182 1.96 26.06 5.92
C PHE A 182 1.80 26.61 4.49
N LEU A 183 0.80 26.13 3.74
CA LEU A 183 0.36 26.68 2.46
C LEU A 183 -0.61 27.88 2.62
N GLU A 184 -1.56 27.78 3.54
CA GLU A 184 -2.53 28.86 3.82
C GLU A 184 -1.83 30.14 4.30
N ALA A 185 -0.80 30.02 5.15
CA ALA A 185 0.06 31.13 5.59
C ALA A 185 0.88 31.79 4.46
N ARG A 186 0.74 31.32 3.21
CA ARG A 186 1.39 31.85 2.00
C ARG A 186 0.39 32.25 0.92
N GLY A 187 -0.89 32.37 1.28
CA GLY A 187 -1.97 32.70 0.35
C GLY A 187 -2.40 31.56 -0.57
N VAL A 188 -1.95 30.33 -0.33
CA VAL A 188 -2.22 29.19 -1.22
C VAL A 188 -3.44 28.42 -0.72
N HIS A 189 -4.60 28.75 -1.30
CA HIS A 189 -5.91 28.24 -0.86
C HIS A 189 -6.63 27.32 -1.88
N GLY A 190 -6.07 27.11 -3.08
CA GLY A 190 -6.72 26.29 -4.10
C GLY A 190 -5.89 26.04 -5.36
N GLY A 191 -6.54 25.55 -6.41
CA GLY A 191 -5.92 25.23 -7.69
C GLY A 191 -5.63 23.74 -7.85
N THR A 192 -4.49 23.41 -8.46
CA THR A 192 -4.10 22.05 -8.86
C THR A 192 -2.96 21.58 -7.96
N PHE A 193 -3.25 20.66 -7.03
CA PHE A 193 -2.27 20.08 -6.12
C PHE A 193 -1.74 18.76 -6.69
N PHE A 194 -0.42 18.58 -6.77
CA PHE A 194 0.19 17.36 -7.29
C PHE A 194 1.03 16.68 -6.21
N ASP A 195 0.54 15.54 -5.74
CA ASP A 195 1.20 14.64 -4.79
C ASP A 195 2.02 13.59 -5.59
N VAL A 196 3.33 13.82 -5.78
CA VAL A 196 4.13 12.99 -6.73
C VAL A 196 4.71 11.70 -6.11
N PHE A 197 4.64 11.58 -4.78
CA PHE A 197 5.10 10.44 -3.98
C PHE A 197 3.99 9.95 -3.02
N ALA A 198 2.77 9.81 -3.54
CA ALA A 198 1.54 9.82 -2.74
C ALA A 198 1.37 8.64 -1.76
N GLY A 199 2.04 7.50 -1.96
CA GLY A 199 2.04 6.38 -1.01
C GLY A 199 0.63 5.86 -0.68
N THR A 200 0.14 6.14 0.53
CA THR A 200 -1.23 5.79 0.97
C THR A 200 -2.32 6.67 0.35
N GLY A 201 -1.95 7.75 -0.33
CA GLY A 201 -2.85 8.77 -0.86
C GLY A 201 -3.44 9.71 0.20
N SER A 202 -2.92 9.72 1.44
CA SER A 202 -3.51 10.50 2.54
C SER A 202 -3.40 12.02 2.33
N VAL A 203 -2.29 12.52 1.77
CA VAL A 203 -2.09 13.95 1.47
C VAL A 203 -2.96 14.37 0.29
N GLY A 204 -2.86 13.69 -0.86
CA GLY A 204 -3.77 13.92 -2.00
C GLY A 204 -5.26 13.86 -1.61
N ARG A 205 -5.70 12.89 -0.79
CA ARG A 205 -7.10 12.81 -0.32
C ARG A 205 -7.49 13.96 0.61
N HIS A 206 -6.55 14.54 1.36
CA HIS A 206 -6.79 15.72 2.19
C HIS A 206 -7.04 16.95 1.33
N PHE A 207 -6.10 17.30 0.45
CA PHE A 207 -6.22 18.48 -0.41
C PHE A 207 -7.39 18.39 -1.39
N ARG A 208 -7.77 17.17 -1.83
CA ARG A 208 -8.98 16.92 -2.64
C ARG A 208 -10.25 17.43 -1.94
N ARG A 209 -10.36 17.23 -0.62
CA ARG A 209 -11.49 17.72 0.21
C ARG A 209 -11.47 19.21 0.47
N LEU A 210 -10.31 19.84 0.37
CA LEU A 210 -10.13 21.30 0.39
C LEU A 210 -10.43 21.94 -0.98
N GLY A 211 -11.04 21.20 -1.93
CA GLY A 211 -11.43 21.71 -3.24
C GLY A 211 -10.32 21.73 -4.30
N TYR A 212 -9.11 21.25 -4.00
CA TYR A 212 -8.03 21.22 -4.99
C TYR A 212 -8.28 20.16 -6.07
N ARG A 213 -7.94 20.49 -7.31
CA ARG A 213 -7.88 19.55 -8.44
C ARG A 213 -6.66 18.65 -8.31
N VAL A 214 -6.79 17.58 -7.52
CA VAL A 214 -5.63 16.75 -7.16
C VAL A 214 -5.11 15.91 -8.33
N ARG A 215 -3.79 15.85 -8.43
CA ARG A 215 -3.01 14.90 -9.21
C ARG A 215 -2.22 14.04 -8.22
N ALA A 216 -2.12 12.74 -8.45
CA ALA A 216 -1.38 11.82 -7.57
C ALA A 216 -0.51 10.86 -8.38
N ASN A 217 0.66 10.49 -7.85
CA ASN A 217 1.56 9.49 -8.43
C ASN A 217 2.25 8.66 -7.36
N ASP A 218 2.58 7.41 -7.69
CA ASP A 218 3.63 6.61 -7.03
C ASP A 218 4.28 5.70 -8.10
N LEU A 219 5.40 5.07 -7.76
CA LEU A 219 6.05 4.06 -8.59
C LEU A 219 5.41 2.67 -8.38
N LEU A 220 4.90 2.40 -7.18
CA LEU A 220 4.36 1.12 -6.74
C LEU A 220 2.91 0.85 -7.17
N TRP A 221 2.62 -0.39 -7.56
CA TRP A 221 1.27 -0.84 -7.95
C TRP A 221 0.27 -0.74 -6.80
N SER A 222 0.64 -1.16 -5.60
CA SER A 222 -0.27 -1.16 -4.45
C SER A 222 -0.55 0.25 -3.91
N SER A 223 0.39 1.19 -4.07
CA SER A 223 0.13 2.62 -3.87
C SER A 223 -0.80 3.18 -4.95
N TYR A 224 -0.57 2.83 -6.22
CA TYR A 224 -1.36 3.28 -7.37
C TYR A 224 -2.83 2.83 -7.28
N VAL A 225 -3.10 1.57 -6.91
CA VAL A 225 -4.47 1.07 -6.69
C VAL A 225 -5.19 1.85 -5.59
N ARG A 226 -4.50 2.17 -4.48
CA ARG A 226 -5.08 2.99 -3.40
C ARG A 226 -5.38 4.42 -3.86
N GLN A 227 -4.53 5.02 -4.68
CA GLN A 227 -4.78 6.36 -5.24
C GLN A 227 -5.95 6.36 -6.23
N LEU A 228 -6.07 5.36 -7.11
CA LEU A 228 -7.22 5.21 -8.02
C LEU A 228 -8.55 5.24 -7.25
N VAL A 229 -8.59 4.63 -6.06
CA VAL A 229 -9.76 4.60 -5.19
C VAL A 229 -9.93 5.89 -4.37
N TYR A 230 -8.92 6.33 -3.64
CA TYR A 230 -9.06 7.45 -2.70
C TYR A 230 -8.94 8.85 -3.32
N VAL A 231 -8.24 8.98 -4.45
CA VAL A 231 -8.06 10.23 -5.19
C VAL A 231 -8.83 10.21 -6.51
N GLY A 232 -8.78 9.10 -7.26
CA GLY A 232 -9.45 8.99 -8.57
C GLY A 232 -10.96 8.80 -8.52
N CYS A 233 -11.49 8.11 -7.49
CA CYS A 233 -12.91 7.75 -7.45
C CYS A 233 -13.78 8.85 -6.80
N ALA A 234 -14.78 9.34 -7.54
CA ALA A 234 -15.71 10.40 -7.13
C ALA A 234 -17.20 9.99 -7.16
N ARG A 235 -17.50 8.75 -7.54
CA ARG A 235 -18.83 8.14 -7.57
C ARG A 235 -18.71 6.71 -7.03
N VAL A 236 -19.80 6.10 -6.61
CA VAL A 236 -19.79 4.64 -6.40
C VAL A 236 -19.71 3.97 -7.79
N PRO A 237 -18.83 2.97 -7.99
CA PRO A 237 -18.81 2.21 -9.22
C PRO A 237 -20.10 1.42 -9.42
N ASP A 238 -20.46 1.17 -10.68
CA ASP A 238 -21.54 0.24 -11.01
C ASP A 238 -21.13 -1.21 -10.69
N PHE A 239 -22.00 -1.90 -9.93
CA PHE A 239 -21.89 -3.32 -9.58
C PHE A 239 -23.13 -4.13 -10.00
N SER A 240 -24.08 -3.55 -10.75
CA SER A 240 -25.31 -4.22 -11.21
C SER A 240 -25.03 -5.57 -11.87
N GLY A 241 -24.18 -5.60 -12.90
CA GLY A 241 -23.78 -6.81 -13.64
C GLY A 241 -23.08 -7.88 -12.80
N LEU A 242 -22.61 -7.55 -11.59
CA LEU A 242 -22.12 -8.50 -10.57
C LEU A 242 -23.26 -8.96 -9.65
N LEU A 243 -24.05 -8.02 -9.14
CA LEU A 243 -25.09 -8.27 -8.14
C LEU A 243 -26.33 -8.97 -8.70
N GLU A 244 -26.59 -8.85 -10.00
CA GLU A 244 -27.64 -9.58 -10.71
C GLU A 244 -27.36 -11.08 -10.86
N LEU A 245 -26.08 -11.50 -10.79
CA LEU A 245 -25.68 -12.90 -11.02
C LEU A 245 -26.41 -13.87 -10.06
N PRO A 246 -27.14 -14.89 -10.55
CA PRO A 246 -27.89 -15.81 -9.69
C PRO A 246 -27.06 -16.52 -8.61
N GLN A 247 -25.76 -16.75 -8.85
CA GLN A 247 -24.82 -17.31 -7.87
C GLN A 247 -24.30 -16.29 -6.84
N VAL A 248 -24.35 -14.98 -7.14
CA VAL A 248 -24.05 -13.91 -6.18
C VAL A 248 -25.29 -13.64 -5.32
N ARG A 249 -26.46 -13.46 -5.95
CA ARG A 249 -27.75 -13.28 -5.24
C ARG A 249 -28.02 -14.40 -4.23
N ARG A 250 -27.85 -15.67 -4.64
CA ARG A 250 -28.01 -16.83 -3.74
C ARG A 250 -26.98 -16.87 -2.59
N ARG A 251 -25.71 -16.49 -2.83
CA ARG A 251 -24.70 -16.39 -1.75
C ARG A 251 -25.03 -15.29 -0.75
N LEU A 252 -25.42 -14.10 -1.23
CA LEU A 252 -25.77 -12.95 -0.39
C LEU A 252 -27.05 -13.18 0.43
N ALA A 253 -28.05 -13.88 -0.13
CA ALA A 253 -29.29 -14.21 0.56
C ALA A 253 -29.13 -15.29 1.65
N GLY A 254 -28.18 -16.22 1.48
CA GLY A 254 -27.91 -17.30 2.42
C GLY A 254 -27.34 -16.84 3.77
N ARG A 255 -27.36 -17.71 4.80
CA ARG A 255 -26.95 -17.40 6.19
C ARG A 255 -25.57 -16.71 6.27
N ARG A 256 -24.57 -17.18 5.49
CA ARG A 256 -23.23 -16.58 5.46
C ARG A 256 -23.25 -15.18 4.85
N GLY A 257 -24.00 -14.95 3.77
CA GLY A 257 -24.10 -13.63 3.14
C GLY A 257 -24.79 -12.59 4.00
N ARG A 258 -25.81 -12.99 4.78
CA ARG A 258 -26.41 -12.13 5.80
C ARG A 258 -25.40 -11.74 6.88
N ALA A 259 -24.65 -12.71 7.42
CA ALA A 259 -23.63 -12.47 8.43
C ALA A 259 -22.45 -11.59 7.94
N GLU A 260 -22.00 -11.75 6.68
CA GLU A 260 -20.97 -10.84 6.13
C GLU A 260 -21.51 -9.42 5.92
N ARG A 261 -22.77 -9.25 5.45
CA ARG A 261 -23.39 -7.92 5.35
C ARG A 261 -23.56 -7.25 6.72
N GLU A 262 -23.98 -8.01 7.72
CA GLU A 262 -24.06 -7.57 9.12
C GLU A 262 -22.69 -7.16 9.67
N ALA A 263 -21.64 -7.93 9.40
CA ALA A 263 -20.27 -7.63 9.81
C ALA A 263 -19.62 -6.42 9.09
N LEU A 264 -20.17 -5.97 7.95
CA LEU A 264 -19.82 -4.69 7.32
C LEU A 264 -20.57 -3.50 7.93
N GLY A 265 -21.67 -3.74 8.64
CA GLY A 265 -22.58 -2.71 9.16
C GLY A 265 -23.43 -2.04 8.08
N THR A 266 -24.24 -1.07 8.50
CA THR A 266 -25.14 -0.32 7.62
C THR A 266 -24.35 0.45 6.54
N ALA A 267 -24.74 0.28 5.28
CA ALA A 267 -24.20 1.07 4.18
C ALA A 267 -24.66 2.54 4.29
N PRO A 268 -23.78 3.53 4.02
CA PRO A 268 -24.23 4.90 3.77
C PRO A 268 -25.14 4.95 2.54
N PRO A 269 -26.14 5.86 2.50
CA PRO A 269 -27.05 6.01 1.37
C PRO A 269 -26.31 6.11 0.02
N GLY A 270 -26.73 5.29 -0.94
CA GLY A 270 -26.12 5.21 -2.27
C GLY A 270 -24.83 4.39 -2.36
N GLN A 271 -24.45 3.67 -1.29
CA GLN A 271 -23.29 2.75 -1.26
C GLN A 271 -23.69 1.29 -0.99
N GLU A 272 -24.98 0.96 -1.04
CA GLU A 272 -25.55 -0.35 -0.74
C GLU A 272 -24.94 -1.44 -1.63
N ASP A 273 -24.80 -1.15 -2.93
CA ASP A 273 -24.21 -2.04 -3.93
C ASP A 273 -22.71 -2.26 -3.71
N LEU A 274 -21.97 -1.24 -3.26
CA LEU A 274 -20.56 -1.39 -2.88
C LEU A 274 -20.42 -2.32 -1.66
N TYR A 275 -21.28 -2.16 -0.66
CA TYR A 275 -21.31 -3.03 0.51
C TYR A 275 -21.70 -4.47 0.12
N ALA A 276 -22.67 -4.64 -0.78
CA ALA A 276 -23.07 -5.94 -1.30
C ALA A 276 -21.97 -6.61 -2.15
N ALA A 277 -21.26 -5.86 -2.99
CA ALA A 277 -20.16 -6.35 -3.80
C ALA A 277 -18.94 -6.77 -2.94
N VAL A 278 -18.63 -6.00 -1.90
CA VAL A 278 -17.57 -6.36 -0.93
C VAL A 278 -17.96 -7.60 -0.12
N ALA A 279 -19.22 -7.72 0.31
CA ALA A 279 -19.71 -8.94 0.96
C ALA A 279 -19.69 -10.15 0.01
N ALA A 280 -20.06 -9.98 -1.26
CA ALA A 280 -19.97 -11.04 -2.27
C ALA A 280 -18.53 -11.54 -2.46
N LEU A 281 -17.55 -10.63 -2.43
CA LEU A 281 -16.13 -10.95 -2.56
C LEU A 281 -15.56 -11.62 -1.30
N ALA A 282 -16.04 -11.25 -0.11
CA ALA A 282 -15.71 -11.95 1.14
C ALA A 282 -16.24 -13.41 1.16
N LEU A 283 -17.30 -13.70 0.40
CA LEU A 283 -17.88 -15.04 0.21
C LEU A 283 -17.23 -15.83 -0.94
N ALA A 284 -16.05 -15.42 -1.43
CA ALA A 284 -15.29 -16.17 -2.42
C ALA A 284 -14.83 -17.53 -1.86
N ARG A 285 -14.84 -18.57 -2.71
CA ARG A 285 -14.38 -19.91 -2.31
C ARG A 285 -12.87 -19.87 -2.09
N PRO A 286 -12.31 -20.27 -0.93
CA PRO A 286 -10.88 -20.29 -0.71
C PRO A 286 -10.14 -21.23 -1.69
N ARG A 287 -8.97 -20.80 -2.19
CA ARG A 287 -8.17 -21.47 -3.23
C ARG A 287 -6.71 -21.61 -2.82
N ARG A 288 -5.97 -22.56 -3.40
CA ARG A 288 -4.50 -22.68 -3.22
C ARG A 288 -3.78 -22.04 -4.40
N GLY A 289 -3.85 -20.72 -4.50
CA GLY A 289 -3.25 -19.92 -5.57
C GLY A 289 -1.81 -19.52 -5.25
N LEU A 290 -1.34 -18.42 -5.84
CA LEU A 290 0.04 -17.95 -5.71
C LEU A 290 0.31 -17.40 -4.30
N ILE A 291 -0.62 -16.66 -3.71
CA ILE A 291 -0.40 -16.04 -2.39
C ILE A 291 -0.27 -17.12 -1.32
N TRP A 292 -1.10 -18.16 -1.37
CA TRP A 292 -0.98 -19.32 -0.50
C TRP A 292 0.34 -20.07 -0.74
N ARG A 293 0.71 -20.36 -2.00
CA ARG A 293 1.94 -21.11 -2.30
C ARG A 293 3.21 -20.40 -1.85
N GLN A 294 3.29 -19.10 -2.07
CA GLN A 294 4.50 -18.29 -1.92
C GLN A 294 4.60 -17.56 -0.57
N TYR A 295 3.48 -17.28 0.11
CA TYR A 295 3.41 -16.35 1.25
C TYR A 295 2.50 -16.82 2.41
N ALA A 296 2.05 -18.07 2.45
CA ALA A 296 1.25 -18.60 3.57
C ALA A 296 1.88 -19.82 4.26
N GLU A 297 1.45 -20.05 5.50
CA GLU A 297 1.90 -21.13 6.41
C GLU A 297 1.91 -22.53 5.79
N GLY A 298 0.85 -22.90 5.06
CA GLY A 298 0.74 -24.20 4.40
C GLY A 298 1.41 -24.29 3.02
N GLY A 299 1.95 -23.18 2.50
CA GLY A 299 2.54 -23.10 1.17
C GLY A 299 3.94 -23.73 1.10
N PRO A 300 4.32 -24.40 -0.01
CA PRO A 300 5.62 -25.06 -0.14
C PRO A 300 6.82 -24.11 -0.06
N ALA A 301 6.63 -22.79 -0.21
CA ALA A 301 7.70 -21.81 -0.01
C ALA A 301 8.04 -21.53 1.47
N GLY A 302 7.22 -21.98 2.43
CA GLY A 302 7.47 -21.85 3.87
C GLY A 302 7.52 -20.42 4.41
N ARG A 303 6.98 -19.44 3.69
CA ARG A 303 7.06 -18.01 4.05
C ARG A 303 5.83 -17.58 4.84
N LEU A 304 5.97 -17.42 6.15
CA LEU A 304 4.87 -17.21 7.08
C LEU A 304 4.39 -15.75 7.10
N TYR A 305 3.97 -15.18 5.96
CA TYR A 305 3.33 -13.85 5.90
C TYR A 305 1.83 -13.92 6.23
N PHE A 306 1.16 -15.03 5.92
CA PHE A 306 -0.25 -15.27 6.22
C PHE A 306 -0.45 -16.66 6.86
N SER A 307 -1.53 -16.84 7.62
CA SER A 307 -2.00 -18.18 8.00
C SER A 307 -2.43 -18.97 6.76
N ASP A 308 -2.48 -20.31 6.85
CA ASP A 308 -2.95 -21.16 5.75
C ASP A 308 -4.35 -20.76 5.26
N GLU A 309 -5.28 -20.46 6.18
CA GLU A 309 -6.62 -20.00 5.82
C GLU A 309 -6.60 -18.61 5.16
N ASN A 310 -5.88 -17.64 5.72
CA ASN A 310 -5.87 -16.29 5.17
C ASN A 310 -5.21 -16.24 3.78
N GLY A 311 -4.14 -17.01 3.55
CA GLY A 311 -3.58 -17.20 2.21
C GLY A 311 -4.63 -17.76 1.23
N ARG A 312 -5.36 -18.81 1.64
CA ARG A 312 -6.40 -19.41 0.79
C ARG A 312 -7.58 -18.47 0.51
N ARG A 313 -7.97 -17.63 1.47
CA ARG A 313 -9.02 -16.62 1.32
C ARG A 313 -8.58 -15.49 0.37
N ILE A 314 -7.33 -15.03 0.46
CA ILE A 314 -6.78 -13.98 -0.42
C ILE A 314 -6.77 -14.46 -1.88
N ASP A 315 -6.23 -15.66 -2.15
CA ASP A 315 -6.23 -16.23 -3.50
C ASP A 315 -7.65 -16.43 -4.05
N GLY A 316 -8.58 -16.95 -3.22
CA GLY A 316 -9.97 -17.17 -3.63
C GLY A 316 -10.68 -15.89 -4.04
N ALA A 317 -10.53 -14.82 -3.23
CA ALA A 317 -11.06 -13.50 -3.56
C ALA A 317 -10.40 -12.91 -4.81
N HIS A 318 -9.07 -13.04 -4.96
CA HIS A 318 -8.39 -12.51 -6.14
C HIS A 318 -8.78 -13.25 -7.43
N GLU A 319 -8.86 -14.59 -7.41
CA GLU A 319 -9.31 -15.42 -8.54
C GLU A 319 -10.72 -15.03 -8.99
N GLU A 320 -11.66 -14.88 -8.04
CA GLU A 320 -13.03 -14.50 -8.34
C GLU A 320 -13.13 -13.05 -8.86
N LEU A 321 -12.37 -12.11 -8.30
CA LEU A 321 -12.33 -10.72 -8.78
C LEU A 321 -11.75 -10.60 -10.21
N LEU A 322 -10.75 -11.42 -10.56
CA LEU A 322 -10.26 -11.52 -11.94
C LEU A 322 -11.31 -12.07 -12.89
N ALA A 323 -12.03 -13.13 -12.48
CA ALA A 323 -13.11 -13.71 -13.28
C ALA A 323 -14.21 -12.68 -13.54
N TRP A 324 -14.67 -11.95 -12.52
CA TRP A 324 -15.69 -10.90 -12.68
C TRP A 324 -15.23 -9.77 -13.62
N ARG A 325 -13.96 -9.38 -13.59
CA ARG A 325 -13.41 -8.37 -14.53
C ARG A 325 -13.35 -8.91 -15.96
N ARG A 326 -12.86 -10.14 -16.15
CA ARG A 326 -12.77 -10.80 -17.47
C ARG A 326 -14.16 -10.99 -18.09
N ASP A 327 -15.14 -11.37 -17.28
CA ASP A 327 -16.50 -11.72 -17.70
C ASP A 327 -17.45 -10.49 -17.79
N GLY A 328 -16.90 -9.27 -17.74
CA GLY A 328 -17.63 -8.01 -17.89
C GLY A 328 -18.53 -7.63 -16.71
N ARG A 329 -18.41 -8.32 -15.56
CA ARG A 329 -19.32 -8.21 -14.40
C ARG A 329 -18.97 -7.06 -13.47
N VAL A 330 -17.73 -6.57 -13.49
CA VAL A 330 -17.33 -5.33 -12.82
C VAL A 330 -16.57 -4.42 -13.78
N GLY A 331 -16.95 -3.15 -13.81
CA GLY A 331 -16.21 -2.13 -14.55
C GLY A 331 -14.83 -1.85 -13.94
N GLN A 332 -13.99 -1.10 -14.67
CA GLN A 332 -12.62 -0.78 -14.24
C GLN A 332 -12.58 -0.13 -12.84
N ASP A 333 -13.44 0.86 -12.57
CA ASP A 333 -13.55 1.52 -11.26
C ASP A 333 -13.91 0.51 -10.15
N GLY A 334 -14.88 -0.36 -10.40
CA GLY A 334 -15.36 -1.38 -9.45
C GLY A 334 -14.29 -2.41 -9.13
N PHE A 335 -13.52 -2.85 -10.14
CA PHE A 335 -12.36 -3.72 -9.94
C PHE A 335 -11.32 -3.09 -8.99
N TRP A 336 -10.96 -1.82 -9.18
CA TRP A 336 -9.96 -1.17 -8.32
C TRP A 336 -10.46 -1.00 -6.87
N VAL A 337 -11.74 -0.64 -6.68
CA VAL A 337 -12.34 -0.50 -5.35
C VAL A 337 -12.36 -1.85 -4.61
N LEU A 338 -12.70 -2.94 -5.30
CA LEU A 338 -12.68 -4.29 -4.73
C LEU A 338 -11.24 -4.78 -4.46
N LEU A 339 -10.29 -4.51 -5.36
CA LEU A 339 -8.87 -4.87 -5.17
C LEU A 339 -8.24 -4.08 -4.00
N ALA A 340 -8.59 -2.80 -3.81
CA ALA A 340 -8.15 -2.03 -2.66
C ALA A 340 -8.69 -2.61 -1.34
N SER A 341 -9.96 -2.99 -1.28
CA SER A 341 -10.55 -3.70 -0.13
C SER A 341 -9.77 -4.97 0.22
N LEU A 342 -9.40 -5.77 -0.80
CA LEU A 342 -8.61 -7.00 -0.62
C LEU A 342 -7.16 -6.72 -0.17
N LEU A 343 -6.48 -5.75 -0.79
CA LEU A 343 -5.13 -5.32 -0.41
C LEU A 343 -5.06 -4.83 1.04
N GLU A 344 -6.06 -4.08 1.49
CA GLU A 344 -6.14 -3.62 2.88
C GLU A 344 -6.59 -4.72 3.85
N ALA A 345 -7.38 -5.69 3.41
CA ALA A 345 -7.72 -6.88 4.21
C ALA A 345 -6.47 -7.75 4.44
N ALA A 346 -5.69 -8.00 3.40
CA ALA A 346 -4.41 -8.70 3.50
C ALA A 346 -3.44 -7.93 4.42
N ASP A 347 -3.34 -6.61 4.28
CA ASP A 347 -2.44 -5.81 5.13
C ASP A 347 -2.84 -5.79 6.62
N ARG A 348 -4.12 -6.02 6.95
CA ARG A 348 -4.56 -6.22 8.35
C ARG A 348 -4.06 -7.56 8.91
N VAL A 349 -4.11 -8.64 8.13
CA VAL A 349 -3.76 -10.00 8.58
C VAL A 349 -2.32 -10.45 8.26
N ALA A 350 -1.47 -9.53 7.79
CA ALA A 350 -0.07 -9.85 7.51
C ALA A 350 0.77 -10.04 8.79
N ASN A 351 1.54 -11.12 8.84
CA ASN A 351 2.41 -11.55 9.95
C ASN A 351 3.79 -10.87 9.91
N ILE A 352 3.76 -9.53 9.95
CA ILE A 352 4.93 -8.64 9.79
C ILE A 352 5.09 -7.70 10.98
N SER A 353 6.33 -7.26 11.23
CA SER A 353 6.69 -6.28 12.27
C SER A 353 6.62 -4.81 11.83
N GLY A 354 6.11 -4.53 10.63
CA GLY A 354 5.88 -3.18 10.10
C GLY A 354 6.10 -3.04 8.59
N THR A 355 6.89 -3.93 7.98
CA THR A 355 7.04 -4.04 6.52
C THR A 355 7.14 -5.50 6.11
N TYR A 356 6.91 -5.80 4.84
CA TYR A 356 7.07 -7.14 4.26
C TYR A 356 8.54 -7.51 4.01
N GLY A 357 9.50 -6.63 4.34
CA GLY A 357 10.94 -6.93 4.26
C GLY A 357 11.39 -8.13 5.11
N ALA A 358 10.57 -8.58 6.06
CA ALA A 358 10.66 -9.88 6.73
C ALA A 358 9.28 -10.32 7.26
N PHE A 359 9.12 -11.61 7.55
CA PHE A 359 7.98 -12.18 8.27
C PHE A 359 8.38 -12.70 9.65
N LEU A 360 7.42 -12.86 10.56
CA LEU A 360 7.67 -13.38 11.91
C LEU A 360 7.71 -14.91 11.94
N LYS A 361 8.57 -15.50 12.80
CA LYS A 361 8.74 -16.97 12.94
C LYS A 361 7.52 -17.72 13.48
N ARG A 362 6.51 -17.01 13.98
CA ARG A 362 5.23 -17.53 14.48
C ARG A 362 4.14 -16.55 14.05
N LEU A 363 2.90 -17.01 13.84
CA LEU A 363 1.77 -16.13 13.57
C LEU A 363 1.44 -15.26 14.79
N GLN A 364 1.58 -13.94 14.65
CA GLN A 364 1.04 -12.95 15.57
C GLN A 364 -0.51 -12.99 15.58
N GLU A 365 -1.11 -12.53 16.67
CA GLU A 365 -2.56 -12.51 16.92
C GLU A 365 -3.37 -12.02 15.70
N SER A 366 -3.06 -10.82 15.20
CA SER A 366 -3.75 -10.22 14.05
C SER A 366 -3.59 -10.99 12.72
N ALA A 367 -2.62 -11.92 12.62
CA ALA A 367 -2.46 -12.78 11.45
C ALA A 367 -3.23 -14.12 11.55
N ARG A 368 -3.73 -14.44 12.75
CA ARG A 368 -4.67 -15.55 13.00
C ARG A 368 -6.13 -15.12 12.81
N GLU A 369 -6.42 -13.85 13.04
CA GLU A 369 -7.73 -13.26 12.76
C GLU A 369 -8.19 -13.54 11.32
N PRO A 370 -9.47 -13.87 11.10
CA PRO A 370 -10.00 -14.12 9.76
C PRO A 370 -9.84 -12.90 8.83
N LEU A 371 -9.47 -13.13 7.58
CA LEU A 371 -9.49 -12.12 6.53
C LEU A 371 -10.89 -11.50 6.41
N ARG A 372 -11.03 -10.24 6.83
CA ARG A 372 -12.25 -9.42 6.69
C ARG A 372 -12.01 -8.25 5.74
N LEU A 373 -12.70 -8.30 4.60
CA LEU A 373 -12.79 -7.21 3.64
C LEU A 373 -13.62 -6.05 4.21
N ARG A 374 -13.44 -4.84 3.68
CA ARG A 374 -14.18 -3.63 4.11
C ARG A 374 -14.33 -2.68 2.92
N PRO A 375 -15.50 -2.08 2.68
CA PRO A 375 -15.67 -1.00 1.71
C PRO A 375 -14.63 0.11 1.93
N PRO A 376 -13.82 0.46 0.92
CA PRO A 376 -12.93 1.61 1.00
C PRO A 376 -13.79 2.87 1.18
N LEU A 377 -13.45 3.72 2.15
CA LEU A 377 -14.15 5.00 2.32
C LEU A 377 -13.91 5.88 1.09
N LEU A 378 -14.85 5.90 0.15
CA LEU A 378 -14.80 6.79 -1.00
C LEU A 378 -14.96 8.26 -0.57
N ASP A 379 -14.52 9.19 -1.41
CA ASP A 379 -14.91 10.59 -1.30
C ASP A 379 -15.77 10.95 -2.52
N LEU A 380 -17.07 11.09 -2.26
CA LEU A 380 -18.11 11.30 -3.26
C LEU A 380 -18.54 12.78 -3.38
N ARG A 381 -17.96 13.67 -2.57
CA ARG A 381 -18.30 15.11 -2.56
C ARG A 381 -17.29 15.94 -3.33
N SER A 382 -16.05 15.47 -3.40
CA SER A 382 -14.95 16.14 -4.10
C SER A 382 -14.83 15.62 -5.55
N PRO A 383 -14.51 16.47 -6.55
CA PRO A 383 -14.25 16.02 -7.93
C PRO A 383 -13.15 14.94 -8.01
N ALA A 384 -13.18 14.13 -9.07
CA ALA A 384 -12.18 13.09 -9.32
C ALA A 384 -10.79 13.68 -9.59
N GLY A 385 -9.78 13.20 -8.85
CA GLY A 385 -8.38 13.51 -9.12
C GLY A 385 -7.80 12.67 -10.26
N ARG A 386 -6.66 13.11 -10.82
CA ARG A 386 -5.94 12.35 -11.85
C ARG A 386 -4.81 11.53 -11.23
N VAL A 387 -4.77 10.24 -11.50
CA VAL A 387 -3.82 9.30 -10.89
C VAL A 387 -2.88 8.73 -11.95
N TYR A 388 -1.59 8.74 -11.65
CA TYR A 388 -0.50 8.25 -12.50
C TYR A 388 0.26 7.14 -11.78
N ARG A 389 0.98 6.30 -12.54
CA ARG A 389 2.06 5.46 -11.99
C ARG A 389 3.35 5.71 -12.77
N GLY A 390 4.47 5.80 -12.06
CA GLY A 390 5.79 5.85 -12.66
C GLY A 390 6.77 6.75 -11.91
N ASP A 391 7.94 6.93 -12.52
CA ASP A 391 9.02 7.77 -11.99
C ASP A 391 8.60 9.25 -11.86
N ALA A 392 8.98 9.86 -10.73
CA ALA A 392 8.65 11.22 -10.37
C ALA A 392 9.39 12.26 -11.24
N ASN A 393 10.70 12.07 -11.45
CA ASN A 393 11.53 12.98 -12.26
C ASN A 393 11.05 13.04 -13.72
N ALA A 394 10.63 11.90 -14.29
CA ALA A 394 10.02 11.82 -15.61
C ALA A 394 8.61 12.46 -15.65
N LEU A 395 7.84 12.38 -14.57
CA LEU A 395 6.46 12.85 -14.54
C LEU A 395 6.32 14.36 -14.33
N VAL A 396 7.13 15.00 -13.47
CA VAL A 396 7.07 16.47 -13.23
C VAL A 396 7.44 17.30 -14.46
N ARG A 397 8.14 16.69 -15.43
CA ARG A 397 8.48 17.28 -16.73
C ARG A 397 7.30 17.40 -17.69
N ARG A 398 6.25 16.60 -17.48
CA ARG A 398 5.06 16.52 -18.37
C ARG A 398 3.76 16.92 -17.66
N VAL A 399 3.66 16.73 -16.34
CA VAL A 399 2.53 17.16 -15.52
C VAL A 399 2.86 18.49 -14.86
N SER A 400 2.09 19.54 -15.22
CA SER A 400 2.07 20.79 -14.48
C SER A 400 1.22 20.71 -13.21
N ALA A 401 1.44 21.62 -12.28
CA ALA A 401 0.58 21.84 -11.12
C ALA A 401 0.64 23.31 -10.71
N ASP A 402 -0.27 23.74 -9.84
CA ASP A 402 -0.15 25.04 -9.18
C ASP A 402 0.69 24.84 -7.90
N VAL A 403 0.41 23.76 -7.15
CA VAL A 403 1.21 23.26 -6.02
C VAL A 403 1.77 21.87 -6.34
N LEU A 404 3.08 21.67 -6.14
CA LEU A 404 3.74 20.36 -6.15
C LEU A 404 4.15 20.00 -4.72
N TYR A 405 3.69 18.83 -4.25
CA TYR A 405 4.05 18.27 -2.96
C TYR A 405 5.00 17.09 -3.12
N LEU A 406 6.11 17.14 -2.36
CA LEU A 406 7.18 16.16 -2.37
C LEU A 406 7.29 15.48 -1.00
N ASP A 407 7.11 14.16 -0.97
CA ASP A 407 7.44 13.29 0.17
C ASP A 407 8.34 12.12 -0.30
N PRO A 408 9.57 12.39 -0.77
CA PRO A 408 10.44 11.38 -1.34
C PRO A 408 10.93 10.38 -0.27
N PRO A 409 11.18 9.10 -0.63
CA PRO A 409 11.74 8.11 0.29
C PRO A 409 13.01 8.60 1.00
N TYR A 410 12.92 8.76 2.33
CA TYR A 410 13.96 9.39 3.14
C TYR A 410 15.12 8.47 3.53
N ASN A 411 14.97 7.15 3.38
CA ASN A 411 15.95 6.17 3.87
C ASN A 411 16.32 5.12 2.81
N GLN A 412 17.41 4.39 3.04
CA GLN A 412 18.02 3.48 2.05
C GLN A 412 17.21 2.19 1.78
N ARG A 413 16.07 1.97 2.46
CA ARG A 413 15.25 0.77 2.27
C ARG A 413 14.43 0.92 0.99
N GLN A 414 14.82 0.21 -0.06
CA GLN A 414 14.08 0.16 -1.33
C GLN A 414 12.63 -0.30 -1.09
N TYR A 415 11.66 0.59 -1.32
CA TYR A 415 10.25 0.34 -0.99
C TYR A 415 9.67 -0.89 -1.70
N ALA A 416 10.05 -1.13 -2.95
CA ALA A 416 9.66 -2.34 -3.68
C ALA A 416 10.09 -3.65 -2.99
N LYS A 417 11.17 -3.66 -2.18
CA LYS A 417 11.52 -4.80 -1.32
C LYS A 417 10.67 -4.87 -0.05
N ASN A 418 10.42 -3.72 0.58
CA ASN A 418 9.65 -3.63 1.82
C ASN A 418 8.14 -3.92 1.64
N TYR A 419 7.62 -3.82 0.41
CA TYR A 419 6.20 -3.96 0.09
C TYR A 419 5.92 -4.99 -1.02
N HIS A 420 6.86 -5.89 -1.29
CA HIS A 420 6.76 -6.83 -2.41
C HIS A 420 5.52 -7.74 -2.39
N VAL A 421 4.97 -8.13 -1.23
CA VAL A 421 3.76 -8.97 -1.18
C VAL A 421 2.50 -8.17 -1.56
N PRO A 422 2.25 -6.95 -1.02
CA PRO A 422 1.26 -6.02 -1.59
C PRO A 422 1.48 -5.71 -3.07
N GLU A 423 2.73 -5.55 -3.54
CA GLU A 423 3.02 -5.33 -4.96
C GLU A 423 2.60 -6.52 -5.82
N VAL A 424 2.97 -7.74 -5.42
CA VAL A 424 2.55 -8.97 -6.11
C VAL A 424 1.02 -9.07 -6.15
N LEU A 425 0.33 -8.88 -5.03
CA LEU A 425 -1.13 -8.93 -4.97
C LEU A 425 -1.81 -7.80 -5.79
N ALA A 426 -1.18 -6.64 -5.93
CA ALA A 426 -1.70 -5.53 -6.74
C ALA A 426 -1.40 -5.68 -8.24
N GLU A 427 -0.30 -6.33 -8.60
CA GLU A 427 0.16 -6.54 -9.98
C GLU A 427 -0.40 -7.82 -10.61
N LEU A 428 -0.82 -8.82 -9.82
CA LEU A 428 -1.18 -10.16 -10.32
C LEU A 428 -2.26 -10.16 -11.42
N HIS A 429 -3.09 -9.10 -11.50
CA HIS A 429 -4.06 -8.92 -12.58
C HIS A 429 -3.45 -8.60 -13.97
N THR A 430 -2.15 -8.33 -14.07
CA THR A 430 -1.44 -8.15 -15.35
C THR A 430 -0.64 -9.38 -15.77
N ALA A 431 -0.62 -10.45 -14.97
CA ALA A 431 0.09 -11.67 -15.31
C ALA A 431 -0.66 -12.44 -16.41
N THR A 432 -0.07 -12.54 -17.61
CA THR A 432 -0.56 -13.36 -18.71
C THR A 432 -0.23 -14.84 -18.53
N ASP A 433 0.94 -15.15 -17.96
CA ASP A 433 1.32 -16.46 -17.46
C ASP A 433 1.66 -16.39 -15.97
N LEU A 434 0.82 -17.02 -15.15
CA LEU A 434 0.99 -17.11 -13.70
C LEU A 434 2.16 -18.02 -13.29
N ARG A 435 2.55 -19.01 -14.11
CA ARG A 435 3.70 -19.89 -13.83
C ARG A 435 5.02 -19.14 -14.06
N ALA A 436 5.14 -18.44 -15.18
CA ALA A 436 6.28 -17.55 -15.42
C ALA A 436 6.38 -16.44 -14.36
N TYR A 437 5.26 -15.81 -13.99
CA TYR A 437 5.22 -14.80 -12.92
C TYR A 437 5.67 -15.37 -11.56
N GLU A 438 5.22 -16.58 -11.20
CA GLU A 438 5.61 -17.24 -9.95
C GLU A 438 7.08 -17.69 -9.96
N ALA A 439 7.63 -18.08 -11.10
CA ALA A 439 9.05 -18.45 -11.25
C ALA A 439 10.02 -17.27 -11.04
N GLU A 440 9.55 -16.02 -11.15
CA GLU A 440 10.34 -14.83 -10.81
C GLU A 440 10.40 -14.51 -9.31
N ILE A 441 9.71 -15.29 -8.45
CA ILE A 441 9.65 -15.07 -7.00
C ILE A 441 10.78 -15.84 -6.30
N TYR A 442 11.76 -15.11 -5.75
CA TYR A 442 13.04 -15.65 -5.30
C TYR A 442 13.40 -15.30 -3.84
N GLY A 443 14.34 -16.07 -3.30
CA GLY A 443 14.93 -15.84 -1.98
C GLY A 443 14.02 -16.15 -0.79
N LYS A 444 14.57 -15.95 0.41
CA LYS A 444 13.94 -16.33 1.69
C LYS A 444 12.62 -15.58 1.96
N THR A 445 12.50 -14.33 1.50
CA THR A 445 11.29 -13.51 1.65
C THR A 445 10.33 -13.62 0.48
N GLY A 446 10.76 -14.08 -0.70
CA GLY A 446 9.90 -14.12 -1.89
C GLY A 446 9.79 -12.77 -2.57
N LEU A 447 10.93 -12.10 -2.75
CA LEU A 447 11.00 -10.93 -3.63
C LEU A 447 10.69 -11.35 -5.06
N ARG A 448 9.97 -10.52 -5.82
CA ARG A 448 10.04 -10.55 -7.29
C ARG A 448 11.15 -9.59 -7.76
N ARG A 449 11.58 -9.71 -9.01
CA ARG A 449 12.39 -8.68 -9.69
C ARG A 449 11.76 -7.30 -9.50
N PHE A 450 12.60 -6.30 -9.25
CA PHE A 450 12.19 -4.95 -8.83
C PHE A 450 13.16 -3.86 -9.34
N GLU A 451 14.10 -4.22 -10.21
CA GLU A 451 15.13 -3.36 -10.78
C GLU A 451 14.53 -2.17 -11.54
N ASP A 452 13.35 -2.38 -12.15
CA ASP A 452 12.47 -1.38 -12.77
C ASP A 452 11.81 -0.40 -11.78
N ARG A 453 11.72 -0.79 -10.49
CA ARG A 453 11.07 -0.07 -9.39
C ARG A 453 12.07 0.40 -8.33
N ARG A 454 13.37 0.43 -8.65
CA ARG A 454 14.43 0.85 -7.74
C ARG A 454 14.47 2.38 -7.65
N SER A 455 14.22 2.93 -6.47
CA SER A 455 14.21 4.37 -6.24
C SER A 455 15.61 4.93 -6.03
N GLU A 456 15.91 6.02 -6.74
CA GLU A 456 17.12 6.85 -6.57
C GLU A 456 17.16 7.54 -5.21
N TYR A 457 16.00 7.95 -4.69
CA TYR A 457 15.89 8.58 -3.38
C TYR A 457 16.36 7.66 -2.24
N CYS A 458 16.26 6.34 -2.43
CA CYS A 458 16.80 5.33 -1.53
C CYS A 458 18.32 5.04 -1.75
N ARG A 459 19.09 5.90 -2.44
CA ARG A 459 20.54 5.72 -2.68
C ARG A 459 21.39 6.86 -2.10
N ARG A 460 22.12 6.60 -1.01
CA ARG A 460 23.05 7.55 -0.36
C ARG A 460 24.44 7.62 -1.00
N GLY A 461 24.90 6.56 -1.66
CA GLY A 461 26.29 6.43 -2.13
C GLY A 461 26.61 7.27 -3.37
N GLY A 462 27.31 8.40 -3.20
CA GLY A 462 28.01 9.11 -4.26
C GLY A 462 29.42 8.57 -4.53
N ARG A 463 30.14 9.14 -5.52
CA ARG A 463 31.61 9.04 -5.60
C ARG A 463 32.21 9.93 -4.51
N ARG A 464 33.44 9.66 -4.04
CA ARG A 464 34.14 10.50 -3.03
C ARG A 464 34.07 11.98 -3.45
N GLY A 465 33.59 12.84 -2.55
CA GLY A 465 33.45 14.30 -2.76
C GLY A 465 32.27 14.77 -3.62
N GLY A 466 31.41 13.89 -4.15
CA GLY A 466 30.31 14.28 -5.04
C GLY A 466 28.91 14.04 -4.48
N PRO A 467 27.89 14.82 -4.91
CA PRO A 467 26.51 14.72 -4.43
C PRO A 467 25.90 13.34 -4.67
N SER A 468 25.05 12.90 -3.74
CA SER A 468 24.45 11.56 -3.73
C SER A 468 23.47 11.36 -4.90
N PRO A 469 23.17 10.12 -5.33
CA PRO A 469 22.14 9.89 -6.36
C PRO A 469 20.75 10.38 -5.92
N CYS A 470 20.42 10.27 -4.62
CA CYS A 470 19.22 10.88 -4.04
C CYS A 470 19.20 12.40 -4.20
N GLU A 471 20.31 13.09 -3.93
CA GLU A 471 20.40 14.55 -4.07
C GLU A 471 20.33 14.99 -5.54
N LYS A 472 21.01 14.26 -6.43
CA LYS A 472 20.95 14.49 -7.88
C LYS A 472 19.52 14.33 -8.41
N ALA A 473 18.80 13.30 -7.98
CA ALA A 473 17.39 13.12 -8.31
C ALA A 473 16.52 14.24 -7.71
N PHE A 474 16.77 14.66 -6.46
CA PHE A 474 16.04 15.75 -5.82
C PHE A 474 16.22 17.09 -6.55
N ARG A 475 17.45 17.56 -6.75
CA ARG A 475 17.79 18.78 -7.52
C ARG A 475 17.14 18.78 -8.90
N ASP A 476 17.31 17.67 -9.62
CA ASP A 476 16.75 17.53 -10.97
C ASP A 476 15.22 17.62 -10.97
N LEU A 477 14.54 17.00 -10.00
CA LEU A 477 13.08 17.07 -9.86
C LEU A 477 12.62 18.51 -9.58
N VAL A 478 13.15 19.17 -8.54
CA VAL A 478 12.70 20.53 -8.16
C VAL A 478 12.99 21.56 -9.26
N ARG A 479 14.13 21.43 -9.95
CA ARG A 479 14.48 22.25 -11.12
C ARG A 479 13.52 22.01 -12.28
N ALA A 480 13.30 20.75 -12.67
CA ALA A 480 12.45 20.38 -13.80
C ALA A 480 10.92 20.54 -13.54
N ALA A 481 10.51 20.69 -12.29
CA ALA A 481 9.12 20.80 -11.88
C ALA A 481 8.38 21.99 -12.52
N ARG A 482 7.26 21.70 -13.19
CA ARG A 482 6.32 22.68 -13.77
C ARG A 482 5.25 23.11 -12.76
N ALA A 483 5.67 23.69 -11.64
CA ALA A 483 4.79 24.23 -10.60
C ALA A 483 5.29 25.59 -10.08
N GLU A 484 4.36 26.42 -9.60
CA GLU A 484 4.67 27.71 -8.97
C GLU A 484 5.05 27.54 -7.50
N HIS A 485 4.29 26.73 -6.76
CA HIS A 485 4.55 26.45 -5.35
C HIS A 485 5.12 25.02 -5.22
N ILE A 486 6.25 24.87 -4.53
CA ILE A 486 6.78 23.56 -4.12
C ILE A 486 6.73 23.48 -2.59
N VAL A 487 6.17 22.40 -2.07
CA VAL A 487 6.24 22.03 -0.65
C VAL A 487 6.92 20.67 -0.52
N VAL A 488 7.85 20.56 0.40
CA VAL A 488 8.58 19.33 0.70
C VAL A 488 8.27 18.92 2.13
N SER A 489 7.98 17.64 2.35
CA SER A 489 8.05 17.00 3.66
C SER A 489 9.20 16.01 3.65
N TYR A 490 10.06 16.05 4.66
CA TYR A 490 11.19 15.13 4.77
C TYR A 490 11.55 14.87 6.23
N SER A 491 11.96 13.65 6.55
CA SER A 491 12.33 13.30 7.93
C SER A 491 13.77 13.73 8.23
N GLU A 492 14.03 14.24 9.43
CA GLU A 492 15.38 14.69 9.83
C GLU A 492 16.40 13.54 9.97
N GLU A 493 15.95 12.28 9.98
CA GLU A 493 16.78 11.08 9.86
C GLU A 493 17.07 10.67 8.39
N GLY A 494 16.94 11.62 7.46
CA GLY A 494 16.96 11.39 6.01
C GLY A 494 18.34 11.13 5.38
N ILE A 495 18.32 10.86 4.06
CA ILE A 495 19.53 10.75 3.22
C ILE A 495 20.06 12.14 2.83
N LEU A 496 19.15 13.10 2.63
CA LEU A 496 19.46 14.52 2.42
C LEU A 496 19.46 15.25 3.76
N ASP A 497 20.44 16.10 3.98
CA ASP A 497 20.44 17.10 5.06
C ASP A 497 19.57 18.32 4.72
N ARG A 498 19.35 19.18 5.73
CA ARG A 498 18.47 20.36 5.64
C ARG A 498 19.02 21.38 4.64
N GLU A 499 20.33 21.52 4.62
CA GLU A 499 21.11 22.46 3.82
C GLU A 499 21.04 22.11 2.33
N ALA A 500 21.24 20.84 1.96
CA ALA A 500 21.13 20.36 0.58
C ALA A 500 19.70 20.50 0.02
N ILE A 501 18.67 20.27 0.85
CA ILE A 501 17.26 20.50 0.46
C ILE A 501 17.02 21.99 0.22
N GLY A 502 17.42 22.86 1.15
CA GLY A 502 17.27 24.32 1.01
C GLY A 502 18.00 24.85 -0.23
N ALA A 503 19.27 24.48 -0.42
CA ALA A 503 20.08 24.89 -1.56
C ALA A 503 19.45 24.46 -2.90
N ALA A 504 18.94 23.22 -3.00
CA ALA A 504 18.26 22.73 -4.19
C ALA A 504 16.94 23.47 -4.49
N LEU A 505 16.21 23.89 -3.46
CA LEU A 505 14.98 24.68 -3.60
C LEU A 505 15.27 26.13 -4.01
N ALA A 506 16.30 26.75 -3.44
CA ALA A 506 16.76 28.08 -3.83
C ALA A 506 17.26 28.12 -5.28
N GLU A 507 18.12 27.16 -5.67
CA GLU A 507 18.58 26.93 -7.06
C GLU A 507 17.39 26.83 -8.02
N ALA A 508 16.39 26.01 -7.69
CA ALA A 508 15.21 25.80 -8.53
C ALA A 508 14.28 27.03 -8.62
N ALA A 509 14.36 27.97 -7.68
CA ALA A 509 13.58 29.21 -7.68
C ALA A 509 14.36 30.44 -8.18
N GLY A 510 15.67 30.32 -8.46
CA GLY A 510 16.50 31.46 -8.82
C GLY A 510 16.78 32.40 -7.65
N LEU A 511 16.78 31.88 -6.41
CA LEU A 511 17.13 32.63 -5.20
C LEU A 511 18.62 32.44 -4.86
N PRO A 512 19.32 33.46 -4.33
CA PRO A 512 20.73 33.35 -3.99
C PRO A 512 20.99 32.43 -2.78
N ALA A 513 20.02 32.30 -1.87
CA ALA A 513 20.06 31.45 -0.70
C ALA A 513 18.65 31.01 -0.30
N PHE A 514 18.55 30.03 0.61
CA PHE A 514 17.28 29.58 1.18
C PHE A 514 17.02 30.25 2.53
N ASP A 515 15.81 30.79 2.72
CA ASP A 515 15.38 31.43 3.97
C ASP A 515 14.81 30.37 4.93
N PHE A 516 15.64 29.85 5.83
CA PHE A 516 15.21 28.81 6.77
C PHE A 516 14.27 29.33 7.88
N GLU A 517 14.29 30.63 8.19
CA GLU A 517 13.47 31.24 9.25
C GLU A 517 12.04 31.53 8.76
N ARG A 518 11.87 31.88 7.48
CA ARG A 518 10.55 32.05 6.86
C ARG A 518 10.03 30.74 6.27
N ASP A 519 10.84 30.05 5.47
CA ASP A 519 10.40 29.02 4.51
C ASP A 519 10.74 27.57 4.89
N HIS A 520 11.26 27.33 6.10
CA HIS A 520 11.36 26.00 6.70
C HIS A 520 10.69 25.92 8.08
N ARG A 521 10.06 24.79 8.42
CA ARG A 521 9.42 24.53 9.72
C ARG A 521 9.69 23.10 10.17
N VAL A 522 9.91 22.89 11.46
CA VAL A 522 10.16 21.57 12.05
C VAL A 522 8.95 21.11 12.86
N ILE A 523 8.50 19.87 12.65
CA ILE A 523 7.35 19.29 13.35
C ILE A 523 7.80 18.06 14.14
N SER A 524 8.02 18.25 15.44
CA SER A 524 8.30 17.16 16.38
C SER A 524 7.16 16.13 16.43
N HIS A 525 7.51 14.85 16.36
CA HIS A 525 6.60 13.75 16.64
C HIS A 525 7.33 12.60 17.35
N ARG A 526 6.59 11.79 18.12
CA ARG A 526 7.18 10.59 18.74
C ARG A 526 7.33 9.45 17.73
N ARG A 527 8.49 8.78 17.78
CA ARG A 527 8.83 7.56 17.03
C ARG A 527 7.73 6.51 17.17
N PHE A 528 7.48 5.74 16.11
CA PHE A 528 6.55 4.62 16.15
C PHE A 528 7.03 3.55 17.15
N ARG A 529 6.09 2.77 17.72
CA ARG A 529 6.41 1.73 18.73
C ARG A 529 7.35 0.63 18.19
N SER A 530 7.39 0.44 16.87
CA SER A 530 8.32 -0.42 16.12
C SER A 530 9.77 0.10 16.13
N ASP A 531 9.94 1.42 16.25
CA ASP A 531 11.18 2.15 15.98
C ASP A 531 11.67 2.86 17.25
N ARG A 532 11.57 2.13 18.37
CA ARG A 532 12.12 2.49 19.67
C ARG A 532 13.36 1.65 19.98
N ASN A 533 14.26 2.18 20.80
CA ASN A 533 15.44 1.44 21.27
C ASN A 533 15.01 0.16 22.01
N ARG A 534 15.57 -0.98 21.59
CA ARG A 534 15.41 -2.32 22.20
C ARG A 534 16.64 -3.14 21.85
N ASN A 535 17.08 -4.00 22.79
CA ASN A 535 18.23 -4.91 22.77
C ASN A 535 18.98 -4.99 21.42
N GLY A 536 20.13 -4.32 21.33
CA GLY A 536 20.99 -4.29 20.13
C GLY A 536 20.60 -3.30 19.04
N ARG A 537 19.53 -2.50 19.22
CA ARG A 537 19.19 -1.36 18.35
C ARG A 537 19.09 -0.07 19.15
N VAL A 538 20.01 0.85 18.86
CA VAL A 538 20.00 2.23 19.31
C VAL A 538 19.81 3.10 18.08
N TYR A 539 18.69 3.83 18.01
CA TYR A 539 18.50 4.90 17.02
C TYR A 539 19.34 6.11 17.43
N ARG A 540 19.80 6.89 16.45
CA ARG A 540 20.57 8.12 16.71
C ARG A 540 19.67 9.09 17.46
N VAL A 541 20.00 9.37 18.72
CA VAL A 541 19.47 10.56 19.40
C VAL A 541 20.07 11.75 18.67
N LEU A 542 19.21 12.62 18.16
CA LEU A 542 19.63 13.84 17.48
C LEU A 542 19.79 14.95 18.51
N GLU A 543 20.63 15.92 18.18
CA GLU A 543 20.96 17.02 19.08
C GLU A 543 19.71 17.84 19.41
N GLY A 544 19.50 18.14 20.70
CA GLY A 544 18.28 18.79 21.19
C GLY A 544 16.99 17.94 21.19
N ARG A 545 17.05 16.63 20.87
CA ARG A 545 15.86 15.74 20.86
C ARG A 545 15.76 14.82 22.07
N ALA A 546 14.54 14.52 22.48
CA ALA A 546 14.30 13.35 23.33
C ALA A 546 14.57 12.03 22.56
N PRO A 547 15.01 10.94 23.20
CA PRO A 547 15.37 9.70 22.49
C PRO A 547 14.24 9.04 21.67
N ASP A 548 12.97 9.29 22.00
CA ASP A 548 11.81 8.82 21.23
C ASP A 548 11.14 9.91 20.37
N GLU A 549 11.82 11.04 20.13
CA GLU A 549 11.38 12.13 19.25
C GLU A 549 12.11 12.09 17.89
N VAL A 550 11.41 12.47 16.83
CA VAL A 550 11.93 12.79 15.49
C VAL A 550 11.16 13.99 14.95
N GLY A 551 11.87 14.96 14.38
CA GLY A 551 11.29 16.05 13.61
C GLY A 551 11.01 15.67 12.15
N GLU A 552 9.83 16.04 11.66
CA GLU A 552 9.61 16.11 10.21
C GLU A 552 9.80 17.56 9.76
N TRP A 553 10.69 17.80 8.80
CA TRP A 553 10.88 19.10 8.17
C TRP A 553 9.78 19.35 7.14
N LEU A 554 9.26 20.58 7.11
CA LEU A 554 8.53 21.15 5.98
C LEU A 554 9.37 22.27 5.37
N PHE A 555 9.52 22.27 4.06
CA PHE A 555 10.13 23.36 3.28
C PHE A 555 9.12 23.88 2.25
N TYR A 556 9.19 25.17 1.95
CA TYR A 556 8.45 25.79 0.85
C TYR A 556 9.42 26.53 -0.07
N VAL A 557 9.11 26.61 -1.36
CA VAL A 557 9.62 27.69 -2.21
C VAL A 557 8.57 28.07 -3.26
N ARG A 558 8.53 29.36 -3.61
CA ARG A 558 7.79 29.86 -4.78
C ARG A 558 8.78 29.97 -5.94
N LYS A 559 8.62 29.16 -6.98
CA LYS A 559 9.34 29.32 -8.23
C LYS A 559 8.74 30.50 -9.02
N PRO A 560 9.56 31.27 -9.76
CA PRO A 560 9.05 32.19 -10.76
C PRO A 560 8.10 31.46 -11.72
N ARG A 561 6.98 32.08 -12.07
CA ARG A 561 6.05 31.53 -13.06
C ARG A 561 6.82 31.31 -14.36
N SER A 562 7.06 30.06 -14.72
CA SER A 562 7.58 29.72 -16.05
C SER A 562 6.62 30.33 -17.07
N ARG A 563 7.06 31.35 -17.82
CA ARG A 563 6.26 31.97 -18.89
C ARG A 563 5.68 30.82 -19.70
N ARG A 564 4.34 30.69 -19.71
CA ARG A 564 3.69 29.70 -20.57
C ARG A 564 4.15 30.04 -21.98
N ARG A 565 4.94 29.16 -22.62
CA ARG A 565 5.00 29.17 -24.08
C ARG A 565 3.56 28.98 -24.53
N ALA A 566 2.98 30.04 -25.11
CA ALA A 566 1.74 29.90 -25.83
C ALA A 566 1.98 28.82 -26.89
N SER A 567 1.16 27.77 -26.87
CA SER A 567 1.19 26.74 -27.90
C SER A 567 0.54 27.32 -29.15
N ALA A 568 1.37 27.90 -30.02
CA ALA A 568 1.14 27.83 -31.46
C ALA A 568 1.20 26.36 -31.92
#